data_AF-A0A660MIX0-F1
#
_entry.id   AF-A0A660MIX0-F1
#
_cell.length_a   1.000
_cell.length_b   1.000
_cell.length_c   1.000
_cell.angle_alpha   90.00
_cell.angle_beta   90.00
_cell.angle_gamma   90.00
#
_symmetry.space_group_name_H-M   'P 1'
#
loop_
_entity.id
_entity.type
_entity.pdbx_description
1 polymer ?
#
loop_
_entity_poly.entity_id
_entity_poly.type
_entity_poly.pdbx_seq_one_letter_code
_entity_poly.pdbx_strand_id
1 'polypeptide(L)'
;MKIWVPAAAATLALAFSATAAAAGGTVSYQCQNNKKVSVNYVFNKQGVPTQATATLKGKKRLMKYDLNRSDNVDTYFKDEGGFYVSTSNMDASNFRQNAIMIFAPDSEILYKDCNPVAQSPAPDTQRQNTGKITKTGSVSYICLNERRLKVNYAFNGAGVPVKAEAILNGSKRTLQYDLNRSDNVDTSFRDSAGYTLSTSNMDASNFRQNTVMVMNPNSEFLYKDCDPLN
;
A
#
# COMPACT_ATOMS: atom_id res chain seq x y z
N MET A 1 16.48 -43.86 -52.03
CA MET A 1 16.29 -43.58 -50.60
C MET A 1 16.62 -42.12 -50.34
N LYS A 2 15.65 -41.31 -49.91
CA LYS A 2 15.90 -39.97 -49.40
C LYS A 2 14.89 -39.71 -48.29
N ILE A 3 15.38 -39.76 -47.06
CA ILE A 3 14.63 -39.64 -45.81
C ILE A 3 14.52 -38.15 -45.52
N TRP A 4 13.30 -37.67 -45.23
CA TRP A 4 13.06 -36.31 -44.75
C TRP A 4 12.27 -36.40 -43.44
N VAL A 5 12.87 -35.92 -42.37
CA VAL A 5 12.26 -35.69 -41.05
C VAL A 5 12.76 -34.30 -40.57
N PRO A 6 12.10 -33.64 -39.61
CA PRO A 6 11.14 -32.57 -39.86
C PRO A 6 11.64 -31.23 -39.23
N ALA A 7 10.90 -30.14 -39.41
CA ALA A 7 11.09 -28.95 -38.58
C ALA A 7 9.73 -28.49 -38.04
N ALA A 8 9.39 -28.95 -36.83
CA ALA A 8 8.34 -28.36 -36.03
C ALA A 8 8.91 -27.14 -35.30
N ALA A 9 8.48 -25.94 -35.71
CA ALA A 9 8.81 -24.72 -35.00
C ALA A 9 7.91 -24.59 -33.75
N ALA A 10 8.49 -24.82 -32.58
CA ALA A 10 7.84 -24.53 -31.31
C ALA A 10 7.93 -23.02 -31.03
N THR A 11 6.83 -22.29 -31.23
CA THR A 11 6.70 -20.92 -30.77
C THR A 11 6.52 -20.91 -29.24
N LEU A 12 7.55 -20.52 -28.50
CA LEU A 12 7.43 -20.14 -27.10
C LEU A 12 6.61 -18.84 -27.02
N ALA A 13 5.37 -18.93 -26.56
CA ALA A 13 4.65 -17.77 -26.06
C ALA A 13 5.21 -17.43 -24.67
N LEU A 14 6.04 -16.38 -24.60
CA LEU A 14 6.42 -15.76 -23.34
C LEU A 14 5.15 -15.14 -22.73
N ALA A 15 4.57 -15.81 -21.75
CA ALA A 15 3.53 -15.24 -20.91
C ALA A 15 4.17 -14.12 -20.06
N PHE A 16 4.05 -12.88 -20.52
CA PHE A 16 4.27 -11.72 -19.67
C PHE A 16 3.14 -11.71 -18.64
N SER A 17 3.45 -12.18 -17.43
CA SER A 17 2.61 -11.95 -16.26
C SER A 17 2.49 -10.43 -16.07
N ALA A 18 1.38 -9.85 -16.50
CA ALA A 18 1.02 -8.49 -16.18
C ALA A 18 0.88 -8.39 -14.66
N THR A 19 1.92 -7.93 -13.98
CA THR A 19 1.83 -7.49 -12.59
C THR A 19 0.78 -6.40 -12.55
N ALA A 20 -0.37 -6.68 -11.94
CA ALA A 20 -1.41 -5.70 -11.71
C ALA A 20 -0.77 -4.45 -11.07
N ALA A 21 -0.75 -3.34 -11.82
CA ALA A 21 -0.20 -2.08 -11.36
C ALA A 21 -0.82 -1.76 -10.00
N ALA A 22 0.03 -1.64 -8.96
CA ALA A 22 -0.44 -1.31 -7.64
C ALA A 22 -1.20 0.03 -7.72
N ALA A 23 -2.45 0.02 -7.25
CA ALA A 23 -3.28 1.21 -7.16
C ALA A 23 -2.71 2.16 -6.11
N GLY A 24 -1.65 2.90 -6.45
CA GLY A 24 -1.03 3.86 -5.54
C GLY A 24 -0.49 3.27 -4.24
N GLY A 25 -0.10 4.15 -3.34
CA GLY A 25 0.30 3.79 -1.97
C GLY A 25 1.05 4.90 -1.27
N THR A 26 1.04 4.84 0.06
CA THR A 26 1.83 5.74 0.91
C THR A 26 3.24 5.18 1.12
N VAL A 27 4.23 6.08 1.04
CA VAL A 27 5.62 5.82 1.44
C VAL A 27 5.98 6.80 2.55
N SER A 28 6.47 6.28 3.67
CA SER A 28 7.06 7.08 4.72
C SER A 28 8.56 7.24 4.48
N TYR A 29 9.04 8.44 4.72
CA TYR A 29 10.42 8.82 4.48
C TYR A 29 11.08 9.32 5.76
N GLN A 30 12.35 8.94 5.92
CA GLN A 30 13.26 9.54 6.88
C GLN A 30 14.22 10.43 6.10
N CYS A 31 14.22 11.70 6.45
CA CYS A 31 15.01 12.73 5.80
C CYS A 31 16.13 13.19 6.74
N GLN A 32 17.02 14.03 6.22
CA GLN A 32 18.01 14.74 7.02
C GLN A 32 17.37 15.54 8.16
N ASN A 33 18.18 15.85 9.17
CA ASN A 33 17.77 16.56 10.39
C ASN A 33 16.63 15.85 11.13
N ASN A 34 16.57 14.53 11.04
CA ASN A 34 15.54 13.67 11.64
C ASN A 34 14.10 14.02 11.21
N LYS A 35 13.91 14.77 10.12
CA LYS A 35 12.59 15.09 9.60
C LYS A 35 11.92 13.86 9.01
N LYS A 36 10.60 13.79 9.14
CA LYS A 36 9.76 12.70 8.62
C LYS A 36 8.63 13.24 7.77
N VAL A 37 8.30 12.54 6.69
CA VAL A 37 7.17 12.87 5.83
C VAL A 37 6.57 11.60 5.24
N SER A 38 5.26 11.57 5.09
CA SER A 38 4.55 10.51 4.37
C SER A 38 3.97 11.08 3.09
N VAL A 39 4.21 10.39 1.96
CA VAL A 39 3.73 10.79 0.64
C VAL A 39 2.89 9.66 0.05
N ASN A 40 1.63 9.96 -0.28
CA ASN A 40 0.75 9.04 -0.98
C ASN A 40 0.81 9.28 -2.49
N TYR A 41 1.21 8.26 -3.25
CA TYR A 41 1.30 8.28 -4.70
C TYR A 41 0.08 7.62 -5.33
N VAL A 42 -0.32 8.11 -6.50
CA VAL A 42 -1.39 7.54 -7.33
C VAL A 42 -0.89 7.33 -8.74
N PHE A 43 -1.15 6.16 -9.30
CA PHE A 43 -0.74 5.77 -10.66
C PHE A 43 -1.97 5.52 -11.53
N ASN A 44 -1.82 5.72 -12.85
CA ASN A 44 -2.84 5.28 -13.81
C ASN A 44 -2.75 3.77 -14.05
N LYS A 45 -3.62 3.24 -14.92
CA LYS A 45 -3.67 1.79 -15.23
C LYS A 45 -2.37 1.25 -15.85
N GLN A 46 -1.59 2.13 -16.49
CA GLN A 46 -0.30 1.83 -17.11
C GLN A 46 0.87 1.91 -16.11
N GLY A 47 0.60 2.21 -14.84
CA GLY A 47 1.64 2.35 -13.81
C GLY A 47 2.38 3.69 -13.84
N VAL A 48 1.92 4.66 -14.64
CA VAL A 48 2.52 6.00 -14.72
C VAL A 48 2.01 6.87 -13.56
N PRO A 49 2.89 7.60 -12.87
CA PRO A 49 2.50 8.49 -11.77
C PRO A 49 1.56 9.59 -12.25
N THR A 50 0.57 9.92 -11.42
CA THR A 50 -0.41 10.97 -11.70
C THR A 50 -0.46 12.01 -10.59
N GLN A 51 -0.32 11.59 -9.33
CA GLN A 51 -0.44 12.47 -8.17
C GLN A 51 0.46 12.01 -7.03
N ALA A 52 0.92 12.98 -6.23
CA ALA A 52 1.56 12.79 -4.94
C ALA A 52 0.88 13.69 -3.90
N THR A 53 0.60 13.17 -2.71
CA THR A 53 -0.06 13.92 -1.64
C THR A 53 0.73 13.85 -0.35
N ALA A 54 1.01 15.00 0.26
CA ALA A 54 1.73 15.12 1.54
C ALA A 54 1.23 16.31 2.36
N THR A 55 1.36 16.24 3.68
CA THR A 55 1.10 17.40 4.56
C THR A 55 2.37 18.22 4.71
N LEU A 56 2.39 19.42 4.12
CA LEU A 56 3.54 20.33 4.12
C LEU A 56 3.18 21.65 4.81
N LYS A 57 4.00 22.10 5.76
CA LYS A 57 3.74 23.29 6.59
C LYS A 57 2.31 23.29 7.18
N GLY A 58 1.86 22.13 7.68
CA GLY A 58 0.53 21.96 8.30
C GLY A 58 -0.66 21.84 7.32
N LYS A 59 -0.46 21.95 6.01
CA LYS A 59 -1.52 21.85 5.00
C LYS A 59 -1.33 20.64 4.10
N LYS A 60 -2.41 19.89 3.86
CA LYS A 60 -2.43 18.82 2.85
C LYS A 60 -2.24 19.42 1.45
N ARG A 61 -1.22 18.96 0.74
CA ARG A 61 -0.88 19.37 -0.63
C ARG A 61 -1.12 18.21 -1.58
N LEU A 62 -1.91 18.47 -2.62
CA LEU A 62 -2.11 17.56 -3.74
C LEU A 62 -1.25 18.09 -4.90
N MET A 63 -0.19 17.35 -5.22
CA MET A 63 0.77 17.69 -6.27
C MET A 63 0.50 16.79 -7.49
N LYS A 64 0.31 17.38 -8.65
CA LYS A 64 0.10 16.65 -9.91
C LYS A 64 1.44 16.32 -10.55
N TYR A 65 1.51 15.20 -11.27
CA TYR A 65 2.67 14.85 -12.09
C TYR A 65 2.98 16.00 -13.09
N ASP A 66 4.21 16.49 -13.07
CA ASP A 66 4.65 17.62 -13.90
C ASP A 66 5.27 17.09 -15.21
N LEU A 67 4.43 16.98 -16.23
CA LEU A 67 4.80 16.50 -17.57
C LEU A 67 5.85 17.37 -18.27
N ASN A 68 5.97 18.65 -17.88
CA ASN A 68 6.91 19.56 -18.54
C ASN A 68 8.33 19.44 -17.99
N ARG A 69 8.50 18.76 -16.85
CA ARG A 69 9.78 18.65 -16.14
C ARG A 69 10.23 17.20 -15.95
N SER A 70 9.30 16.26 -15.89
CA SER A 70 9.61 14.83 -15.72
C SER A 70 10.08 14.20 -17.04
N ASP A 71 10.99 13.26 -16.95
CA ASP A 71 11.53 12.52 -18.08
C ASP A 71 11.84 11.04 -17.71
N ASN A 72 12.68 10.38 -18.50
CA ASN A 72 13.05 8.98 -18.29
C ASN A 72 14.07 8.78 -17.16
N VAL A 73 14.61 9.85 -16.56
CA VAL A 73 15.60 9.82 -15.48
C VAL A 73 15.02 10.38 -14.18
N ASP A 74 14.19 11.42 -14.26
CA ASP A 74 13.62 12.12 -13.11
C ASP A 74 12.09 12.25 -13.18
N THR A 75 11.46 12.30 -12.01
CA THR A 75 10.02 12.49 -11.85
C THR A 75 9.74 13.64 -10.90
N TYR A 76 8.83 14.52 -11.32
CA TYR A 76 8.41 15.70 -10.57
C TYR A 76 6.90 15.72 -10.35
N PHE A 77 6.50 16.14 -9.15
CA PHE A 77 5.10 16.47 -8.84
C PHE A 77 5.04 17.89 -8.32
N LYS A 78 4.06 18.69 -8.74
CA LYS A 78 3.90 20.09 -8.30
C LYS A 78 2.45 20.42 -7.95
N ASP A 79 2.24 21.20 -6.89
CA ASP A 79 0.93 21.78 -6.57
C ASP A 79 0.77 23.19 -7.18
N GLU A 80 -0.45 23.74 -7.13
CA GLU A 80 -0.73 25.10 -7.64
C GLU A 80 0.00 26.19 -6.84
N GLY A 81 0.38 25.89 -5.60
CA GLY A 81 1.15 26.79 -4.74
C GLY A 81 2.65 26.81 -5.07
N GLY A 82 3.14 25.92 -5.94
CA GLY A 82 4.55 25.79 -6.32
C GLY A 82 5.37 24.83 -5.45
N PHE A 83 4.77 24.14 -4.48
CA PHE A 83 5.46 23.07 -3.74
C PHE A 83 5.69 21.89 -4.68
N TYR A 84 6.84 21.24 -4.58
CA TYR A 84 7.14 20.11 -5.45
C TYR A 84 7.94 19.00 -4.79
N VAL A 85 7.72 17.78 -5.29
CA VAL A 85 8.52 16.59 -5.01
C VAL A 85 9.40 16.30 -6.21
N SER A 86 10.67 15.97 -5.95
CA SER A 86 11.64 15.50 -6.94
C SER A 86 12.12 14.12 -6.55
N THR A 87 12.26 13.23 -7.52
CA THR A 87 12.72 11.84 -7.33
C THR A 87 13.25 11.27 -8.65
N SER A 88 13.98 10.16 -8.59
CA SER A 88 14.35 9.40 -9.80
C SER A 88 13.11 8.90 -10.55
N ASN A 89 13.29 8.47 -11.79
CA ASN A 89 12.23 7.91 -12.62
C ASN A 89 11.37 6.91 -11.83
N MET A 90 10.07 7.17 -11.81
CA MET A 90 9.13 6.51 -10.91
C MET A 90 7.96 5.91 -11.67
N ASP A 91 7.63 4.67 -11.34
CA ASP A 91 6.43 3.96 -11.75
C ASP A 91 5.84 3.18 -10.58
N ALA A 92 4.69 2.53 -10.82
CA ALA A 92 4.00 1.73 -9.79
C ALA A 92 4.82 0.54 -9.26
N SER A 93 5.89 0.11 -9.94
CA SER A 93 6.74 -1.01 -9.53
C SER A 93 7.91 -0.58 -8.64
N ASN A 94 8.41 0.65 -8.79
CA ASN A 94 9.63 1.11 -8.10
C ASN A 94 9.41 2.23 -7.06
N PHE A 95 8.22 2.86 -7.00
CA PHE A 95 8.02 4.08 -6.19
C PHE A 95 8.34 3.97 -4.70
N ARG A 96 8.34 2.75 -4.15
CA ARG A 96 8.67 2.47 -2.74
C ARG A 96 10.17 2.46 -2.45
N GLN A 97 11.00 2.50 -3.48
CA GLN A 97 12.45 2.36 -3.40
C GLN A 97 13.16 3.70 -3.64
N ASN A 98 12.48 4.65 -4.30
CA ASN A 98 13.11 5.89 -4.71
C ASN A 98 13.25 6.86 -3.53
N ALA A 99 14.43 7.45 -3.39
CA ALA A 99 14.63 8.61 -2.53
C ALA A 99 13.92 9.84 -3.11
N ILE A 100 13.53 10.77 -2.24
CA ILE A 100 12.86 12.02 -2.64
C ILE A 100 13.51 13.26 -2.02
N MET A 101 13.20 14.40 -2.60
CA MET A 101 13.35 15.72 -1.99
C MET A 101 12.05 16.50 -2.14
N ILE A 102 11.73 17.34 -1.15
CA ILE A 102 10.53 18.18 -1.17
C ILE A 102 10.93 19.65 -0.97
N PHE A 103 10.40 20.50 -1.84
CA PHE A 103 10.75 21.91 -1.92
C PHE A 103 9.52 22.79 -1.73
N ALA A 104 9.73 23.97 -1.17
CA ALA A 104 8.78 25.07 -1.17
C ALA A 104 8.85 25.86 -2.49
N PRO A 105 7.89 26.77 -2.73
CA PRO A 105 7.76 27.50 -4.01
C PRO A 105 8.97 28.39 -4.34
N ASP A 106 9.66 28.88 -3.32
CA ASP A 106 10.90 29.65 -3.40
C ASP A 106 12.16 28.76 -3.56
N SER A 107 11.97 27.47 -3.83
CA SER A 107 13.03 26.45 -3.89
C SER A 107 13.76 26.20 -2.57
N GLU A 108 13.21 26.65 -1.43
CA GLU A 108 13.67 26.22 -0.11
C GLU A 108 13.49 24.69 0.03
N ILE A 109 14.54 23.98 0.45
CA ILE A 109 14.46 22.54 0.70
C ILE A 109 13.77 22.30 2.04
N LEU A 110 12.53 21.80 2.00
CA LEU A 110 11.77 21.48 3.21
C LEU A 110 12.20 20.14 3.80
N TYR A 111 12.41 19.17 2.91
CA TYR A 111 12.80 17.81 3.24
C TYR A 111 13.91 17.36 2.27
N LYS A 112 15.10 17.11 2.83
CA LYS A 112 16.32 16.80 2.08
C LYS A 112 16.72 15.34 2.26
N ASP A 113 17.22 14.74 1.17
CA ASP A 113 17.81 13.40 1.11
C ASP A 113 16.95 12.37 1.86
N CYS A 114 15.66 12.33 1.46
CA CYS A 114 14.65 11.50 2.09
C CYS A 114 14.71 10.11 1.50
N ASN A 115 15.24 9.16 2.25
CA ASN A 115 15.18 7.77 1.86
C ASN A 115 13.84 7.18 2.32
N PRO A 116 13.21 6.31 1.51
CA PRO A 116 12.15 5.48 2.03
C PRO A 116 12.71 4.85 3.30
N VAL A 117 11.97 5.00 4.40
CA VAL A 117 12.29 4.15 5.53
C VAL A 117 11.97 2.77 5.00
N ALA A 118 13.00 1.94 4.77
CA ALA A 118 12.81 0.52 4.57
C ALA A 118 11.85 0.15 5.69
N GLN A 119 10.62 -0.20 5.29
CA GLN A 119 9.64 -0.63 6.25
C GLN A 119 10.39 -1.72 6.99
N SER A 120 10.69 -1.53 8.27
CA SER A 120 11.00 -2.69 9.07
C SER A 120 9.85 -3.63 8.70
N PRO A 121 10.12 -4.81 8.11
CA PRO A 121 9.16 -5.87 8.30
C PRO A 121 8.90 -5.85 9.80
N ALA A 122 7.65 -5.98 10.24
CA ALA A 122 7.39 -6.16 11.67
C ALA A 122 8.54 -7.01 12.24
N PRO A 123 9.21 -6.54 13.32
CA PRO A 123 10.60 -6.82 13.64
C PRO A 123 11.01 -8.24 13.26
N ASP A 124 12.26 -8.42 12.83
CA ASP A 124 12.94 -9.66 12.35
C ASP A 124 12.89 -10.89 13.30
N THR A 125 11.81 -11.03 14.08
CA THR A 125 11.16 -12.27 14.48
C THR A 125 10.13 -12.77 13.44
N GLN A 126 9.97 -12.11 12.28
CA GLN A 126 8.98 -12.47 11.24
C GLN A 126 9.19 -13.84 10.54
N ARG A 127 10.25 -14.59 10.86
CA ARG A 127 10.40 -16.00 10.44
C ARG A 127 10.18 -17.03 11.55
N GLN A 128 9.88 -16.62 12.78
CA GLN A 128 9.60 -17.56 13.87
C GLN A 128 8.19 -17.40 14.45
N ASN A 129 7.20 -17.74 13.62
CA ASN A 129 5.97 -18.49 13.96
C ASN A 129 4.94 -18.27 12.84
N THR A 130 5.05 -19.08 11.79
CA THR A 130 4.18 -19.15 10.61
C THR A 130 2.77 -19.62 10.95
N GLY A 131 1.96 -18.75 11.57
CA GLY A 131 0.51 -18.96 11.73
C GLY A 131 0.04 -19.54 13.07
N LYS A 132 0.91 -19.69 14.07
CA LYS A 132 0.46 -20.09 15.41
C LYS A 132 -0.29 -18.94 16.07
N ILE A 133 -1.62 -19.07 16.13
CA ILE A 133 -2.51 -18.12 16.78
C ILE A 133 -2.43 -18.31 18.28
N THR A 134 -2.15 -17.23 19.01
CA THR A 134 -2.10 -17.23 20.48
C THR A 134 -3.06 -16.22 21.10
N LYS A 135 -3.51 -15.22 20.34
CA LYS A 135 -4.47 -14.22 20.79
C LYS A 135 -5.50 -13.94 19.70
N THR A 136 -6.75 -13.78 20.12
CA THR A 136 -7.86 -13.41 19.23
C THR A 136 -8.68 -12.28 19.83
N GLY A 137 -9.37 -11.52 18.99
CA GLY A 137 -10.29 -10.49 19.45
C GLY A 137 -11.27 -10.08 18.36
N SER A 138 -12.47 -9.68 18.75
CA SER A 138 -13.51 -9.24 17.83
C SER A 138 -13.78 -7.76 17.98
N VAL A 139 -13.94 -7.04 16.86
CA VAL A 139 -14.38 -5.64 16.85
C VAL A 139 -15.65 -5.55 16.00
N SER A 140 -16.64 -4.84 16.54
CA SER A 140 -17.82 -4.43 15.79
C SER A 140 -17.59 -3.01 15.33
N TYR A 141 -17.93 -2.72 14.08
CA TYR A 141 -17.74 -1.41 13.46
C TYR A 141 -19.07 -0.87 12.95
N ILE A 142 -19.17 0.45 12.97
CA ILE A 142 -20.15 1.21 12.19
C ILE A 142 -19.42 1.88 11.04
N CYS A 143 -19.91 1.67 9.83
CA CYS A 143 -19.31 2.18 8.60
C CYS A 143 -20.18 3.26 7.99
N LEU A 144 -19.64 3.91 6.95
CA LEU A 144 -20.41 4.80 6.09
C LEU A 144 -21.73 4.12 5.65
N ASN A 145 -22.80 4.92 5.58
CA ASN A 145 -24.18 4.48 5.30
C ASN A 145 -24.76 3.51 6.36
N GLU A 146 -24.37 3.67 7.62
CA GLU A 146 -24.85 2.90 8.77
C GLU A 146 -24.63 1.38 8.66
N ARG A 147 -23.75 0.96 7.76
CA ARG A 147 -23.45 -0.45 7.56
C ARG A 147 -22.68 -0.99 8.75
N ARG A 148 -23.06 -2.17 9.21
CA ARG A 148 -22.40 -2.85 10.32
C ARG A 148 -21.44 -3.92 9.81
N LEU A 149 -20.25 -3.96 10.39
CA LEU A 149 -19.23 -4.95 10.10
C LEU A 149 -18.72 -5.53 11.42
N LYS A 150 -18.63 -6.85 11.52
CA LYS A 150 -17.94 -7.53 12.63
C LYS A 150 -16.73 -8.25 12.09
N VAL A 151 -15.56 -7.98 12.67
CA VAL A 151 -14.30 -8.60 12.28
C VAL A 151 -13.70 -9.32 13.48
N ASN A 152 -13.30 -10.58 13.28
CA ASN A 152 -12.52 -11.33 14.25
C ASN A 152 -11.07 -11.37 13.80
N TYR A 153 -10.17 -10.80 14.60
CA TYR A 153 -8.74 -10.80 14.36
C TYR A 153 -8.04 -11.89 15.15
N ALA A 154 -6.99 -12.45 14.56
CA ALA A 154 -6.08 -13.38 15.20
C ALA A 154 -4.65 -12.88 15.10
N PHE A 155 -3.89 -13.07 16.17
CA PHE A 155 -2.51 -12.61 16.33
C PHE A 155 -1.62 -13.75 16.82
N ASN A 156 -0.33 -13.66 16.51
CA ASN A 156 0.68 -14.58 17.03
C ASN A 156 1.20 -14.14 18.41
N GLY A 157 2.16 -14.89 18.96
CA GLY A 157 2.73 -14.63 20.29
C GLY A 157 3.40 -13.26 20.45
N ALA A 158 3.84 -12.65 19.35
CA ALA A 158 4.44 -11.31 19.33
C ALA A 158 3.39 -10.20 19.14
N GLY A 159 2.10 -10.55 19.02
CA GLY A 159 1.02 -9.59 18.79
C GLY A 159 0.87 -9.15 17.33
N VAL A 160 1.60 -9.77 16.40
CA VAL A 160 1.52 -9.48 14.95
C VAL A 160 0.25 -10.11 14.37
N PRO A 161 -0.47 -9.44 13.46
CA PRO A 161 -1.64 -10.01 12.81
C PRO A 161 -1.34 -11.31 12.05
N VAL A 162 -2.28 -12.24 12.08
CA VAL A 162 -2.22 -13.51 11.33
C VAL A 162 -3.36 -13.59 10.32
N LYS A 163 -4.59 -13.30 10.76
CA LYS A 163 -5.77 -13.28 9.89
C LYS A 163 -6.88 -12.40 10.44
N ALA A 164 -7.78 -12.02 9.55
CA ALA A 164 -9.07 -11.39 9.85
C ALA A 164 -10.20 -12.24 9.27
N GLU A 165 -11.29 -12.43 10.03
CA GLU A 165 -12.48 -13.15 9.59
C GLU A 165 -13.71 -12.26 9.68
N ALA A 166 -14.49 -12.19 8.61
CA ALA A 166 -15.72 -11.41 8.54
C ALA A 166 -16.74 -12.09 7.63
N ILE A 167 -18.03 -11.79 7.83
CA ILE A 167 -19.07 -12.15 6.85
C ILE A 167 -19.10 -11.06 5.79
N LEU A 168 -18.60 -11.37 4.59
CA LEU A 168 -18.58 -10.45 3.45
C LEU A 168 -19.46 -11.00 2.34
N ASN A 169 -20.43 -10.20 1.90
CA ASN A 169 -21.43 -10.59 0.91
C ASN A 169 -22.15 -11.92 1.28
N GLY A 170 -22.60 -12.03 2.54
CA GLY A 170 -23.32 -13.19 3.06
C GLY A 170 -22.49 -14.44 3.34
N SER A 171 -21.20 -14.45 3.00
CA SER A 171 -20.31 -15.61 3.20
C SER A 171 -19.18 -15.29 4.18
N LYS A 172 -18.81 -16.28 5.02
CA LYS A 172 -17.63 -16.17 5.87
C LYS A 172 -16.37 -16.11 5.00
N ARG A 173 -15.57 -15.06 5.16
CA ARG A 173 -14.25 -14.90 4.54
C ARG A 173 -13.17 -14.98 5.59
N THR A 174 -12.05 -15.58 5.20
CA THR A 174 -10.82 -15.65 6.00
C THR A 174 -9.73 -14.94 5.22
N LEU A 175 -9.41 -13.71 5.62
CA LEU A 175 -8.41 -12.87 5.00
C LEU A 175 -7.09 -13.08 5.75
N GLN A 176 -6.06 -13.55 5.05
CA GLN A 176 -4.73 -13.74 5.63
C GLN A 176 -4.01 -12.39 5.72
N TYR A 177 -3.20 -12.20 6.75
CA TYR A 177 -2.31 -11.04 6.85
C TYR A 177 -1.39 -11.00 5.62
N ASP A 178 -1.46 -9.92 4.85
CA ASP A 178 -0.72 -9.76 3.60
C ASP A 178 0.59 -9.03 3.91
N LEU A 179 1.63 -9.81 4.16
CA LEU A 179 2.99 -9.31 4.43
C LEU A 179 3.56 -8.45 3.31
N ASN A 180 3.12 -8.67 2.07
CA ASN A 180 3.62 -7.92 0.92
C ASN A 180 2.93 -6.54 0.77
N ARG A 181 1.80 -6.34 1.46
CA ARG A 181 1.01 -5.10 1.43
C ARG A 181 0.97 -4.36 2.76
N SER A 182 1.41 -4.98 3.84
CA SER A 182 1.38 -4.43 5.18
C SER A 182 2.73 -3.87 5.59
N ASP A 183 2.70 -2.81 6.38
CA ASP A 183 3.88 -2.10 6.87
C ASP A 183 3.64 -1.45 8.24
N ASN A 184 4.55 -0.56 8.63
CA ASN A 184 4.51 0.12 9.93
C ASN A 184 3.48 1.26 10.00
N VAL A 185 2.75 1.54 8.93
CA VAL A 185 1.70 2.58 8.82
C VAL A 185 0.36 1.97 8.49
N ASP A 186 0.31 0.93 7.66
CA ASP A 186 -0.89 0.27 7.18
C ASP A 186 -0.80 -1.25 7.37
N THR A 187 -1.89 -1.86 7.81
CA THR A 187 -2.06 -3.32 7.88
C THR A 187 -3.07 -3.75 6.82
N SER A 188 -2.72 -4.77 6.04
CA SER A 188 -3.57 -5.34 5.00
C SER A 188 -3.82 -6.82 5.22
N PHE A 189 -5.04 -7.25 4.95
CA PHE A 189 -5.44 -8.65 4.89
C PHE A 189 -6.09 -8.93 3.55
N ARG A 190 -5.86 -10.14 3.01
CA ARG A 190 -6.42 -10.56 1.73
C ARG A 190 -6.78 -12.04 1.71
N ASP A 191 -7.86 -12.39 1.02
CA ASP A 191 -8.19 -13.78 0.71
C ASP A 191 -7.86 -14.15 -0.75
N SER A 192 -7.93 -15.45 -1.06
CA SER A 192 -7.64 -15.95 -2.42
C SER A 192 -8.62 -15.46 -3.48
N ALA A 193 -9.84 -15.08 -3.07
CA ALA A 193 -10.85 -14.53 -3.96
C ALA A 193 -10.59 -13.05 -4.30
N GLY A 194 -9.71 -12.36 -3.56
CA GLY A 194 -9.32 -10.98 -3.81
C GLY A 194 -10.04 -9.95 -2.93
N TYR A 195 -10.82 -10.36 -1.93
CA TYR A 195 -11.32 -9.42 -0.93
C TYR A 195 -10.14 -8.87 -0.12
N THR A 196 -10.19 -7.59 0.22
CA THR A 196 -9.16 -6.96 1.05
C THR A 196 -9.76 -6.22 2.22
N LEU A 197 -9.13 -6.33 3.38
CA LEU A 197 -9.36 -5.45 4.53
C LEU A 197 -8.09 -4.65 4.76
N SER A 198 -8.20 -3.33 4.89
CA SER A 198 -7.07 -2.46 5.22
C SER A 198 -7.40 -1.53 6.36
N THR A 199 -6.37 -1.15 7.10
CA THR A 199 -6.43 -0.36 8.33
C THR A 199 -5.06 0.26 8.61
N SER A 200 -4.98 1.23 9.52
CA SER A 200 -3.70 1.72 10.03
C SER A 200 -2.92 0.60 10.71
N ASN A 201 -1.63 0.83 10.98
CA ASN A 201 -0.74 -0.12 11.62
C ASN A 201 -1.40 -0.75 12.86
N MET A 202 -1.42 -2.07 12.86
CA MET A 202 -2.22 -2.85 13.80
C MET A 202 -1.41 -3.96 14.43
N ASP A 203 -1.53 -4.06 15.74
CA ASP A 203 -1.09 -5.18 16.56
C ASP A 203 -2.16 -5.57 17.59
N ALA A 204 -1.87 -6.61 18.37
CA ALA A 204 -2.80 -7.13 19.36
C ALA A 204 -3.10 -6.18 20.54
N SER A 205 -2.40 -5.05 20.66
CA SER A 205 -2.61 -4.02 21.69
C SER A 205 -3.51 -2.89 21.20
N ASN A 206 -3.48 -2.55 19.91
CA ASN A 206 -4.19 -1.38 19.37
C ASN A 206 -5.37 -1.70 18.43
N PHE A 207 -5.56 -2.95 17.99
CA PHE A 207 -6.53 -3.31 16.94
C PHE A 207 -7.98 -2.87 17.17
N ARG A 208 -8.38 -2.60 18.42
CA ARG A 208 -9.72 -2.14 18.79
C ARG A 208 -9.96 -0.66 18.51
N GLN A 209 -8.92 0.09 18.19
CA GLN A 209 -8.95 1.54 18.04
C GLN A 209 -8.90 1.97 16.57
N ASN A 210 -8.51 1.07 15.68
CA ASN A 210 -8.24 1.42 14.29
C ASN A 210 -9.51 1.41 13.45
N THR A 211 -9.62 2.39 12.56
CA THR A 211 -10.64 2.40 11.51
C THR A 211 -10.28 1.38 10.43
N VAL A 212 -11.30 0.83 9.75
CA VAL A 212 -11.08 -0.18 8.70
C VAL A 212 -11.86 0.14 7.43
N MET A 213 -11.41 -0.45 6.33
CA MET A 213 -12.16 -0.49 5.08
C MET A 213 -12.05 -1.87 4.45
N VAL A 214 -13.07 -2.26 3.70
CA VAL A 214 -13.14 -3.55 3.01
C VAL A 214 -13.51 -3.33 1.56
N MET A 215 -12.71 -3.89 0.65
CA MET A 215 -12.99 -3.91 -0.78
C MET A 215 -13.29 -5.32 -1.28
N ASN A 216 -14.13 -5.40 -2.31
CA ASN A 216 -14.37 -6.64 -3.05
C ASN A 216 -13.20 -6.90 -4.05
N PRO A 217 -13.19 -8.07 -4.72
CA PRO A 217 -12.17 -8.38 -5.72
C PRO A 217 -12.10 -7.40 -6.91
N ASN A 218 -13.17 -6.65 -7.17
CA ASN A 218 -13.24 -5.63 -8.20
C ASN A 218 -12.72 -4.25 -7.71
N SER A 219 -12.14 -4.19 -6.51
CA SER A 219 -11.65 -2.96 -5.87
C SER A 219 -12.75 -1.94 -5.53
N GLU A 220 -13.99 -2.39 -5.37
CA GLU A 220 -15.11 -1.57 -4.92
C GLU A 220 -15.30 -1.68 -3.41
N PHE A 221 -15.63 -0.57 -2.76
CA PHE A 221 -15.87 -0.56 -1.32
C PHE A 221 -17.13 -1.37 -0.96
N LEU A 222 -16.94 -2.48 -0.25
CA LEU A 222 -18.00 -3.17 0.48
C LEU A 222 -18.31 -2.44 1.78
N TYR A 223 -17.27 -1.99 2.47
CA TYR A 223 -17.39 -1.25 3.72
C TYR A 223 -16.33 -0.15 3.71
N LYS A 224 -16.75 1.09 3.97
CA LYS A 224 -15.89 2.28 3.89
C LYS A 224 -16.00 3.06 5.19
N ASP A 225 -14.89 3.64 5.64
CA ASP A 225 -14.81 4.52 6.80
C ASP A 225 -15.49 3.90 8.03
N CYS A 226 -15.02 2.69 8.41
CA CYS A 226 -15.59 1.93 9.52
C CYS A 226 -14.89 2.25 10.84
N ASP A 227 -15.61 2.90 11.74
CA ASP A 227 -15.15 3.22 13.09
C ASP A 227 -15.54 2.13 14.09
N PRO A 228 -14.66 1.78 15.05
CA PRO A 228 -14.97 0.79 16.07
C PRO A 228 -16.11 1.29 16.97
N LEU A 229 -17.06 0.39 17.23
CA LEU A 229 -18.08 0.58 18.27
C LEU A 229 -17.45 0.17 19.61
N ASN A 230 -17.28 1.14 20.51
CA ASN A 230 -16.81 0.92 21.88
C ASN A 230 -17.90 0.32 22.76
#